data_AF-A0A4V6N2S6-F1
#
_entry.id   AF-A0A4V6N2S6-F1
#
_cell.length_a   1.000
_cell.length_b   1.000
_cell.length_c   1.000
_cell.angle_alpha   90.00
_cell.angle_beta   90.00
_cell.angle_gamma   90.00
#
_symmetry.space_group_name_H-M   'P 1'
#
loop_
_entity.id
_entity.type
_entity.pdbx_description
1 polymer ?
#
loop_
_entity_poly.entity_id
_entity_poly.type
_entity_poly.pdbx_seq_one_letter_code
_entity_poly.pdbx_strand_id
1 'polypeptide(L)'
;MKKIILLAIMLGLVGCGEKGSSDVTSTTNNQSTELTSNNIQQASARSISTYSMTVPFDGWHLFNPKALGASALYEGTKDALTSSAVLTADASQVAKVLGKGVAGYALSVAVEELLGAVNWVLDPTNNTVKYYVNIRPDLAQPYDQYYVINYADNKKYATNDGACQALLLVHKNHSKATLSYSSSAWRCKLEGSGVKDIHYTLKTYANPAYDPNAEREQKNLHLETVAQKVIENADAGSLDAQIATMAAAAQILEDAANDEEIEQEIVDQLENKSQCPSGIVRNGSCWVCDRSQFMPITRATRDAKTAARGKSCEYVTDPVIKATNAVFWRNLINARIQENACWSPVDPNHLIELNNNRNALSRCEN
;
A
#
# COMPACT_ATOMS: atom_id res chain seq x y z
N MET A 1 -0.69 14.98 -25.38
CA MET A 1 -0.19 14.09 -24.32
C MET A 1 1.33 14.00 -24.38
N LYS A 2 2.03 14.83 -23.60
CA LYS A 2 3.48 14.73 -23.41
C LYS A 2 3.73 14.74 -21.90
N LYS A 3 4.22 13.61 -21.39
CA LYS A 3 4.67 13.45 -20.00
C LYS A 3 5.94 14.27 -19.84
N ILE A 4 5.90 15.32 -19.02
CA ILE A 4 7.11 16.06 -18.61
C ILE A 4 7.66 15.30 -17.40
N ILE A 5 8.76 14.59 -17.60
CA ILE A 5 9.52 13.93 -16.54
C ILE A 5 10.41 15.00 -15.90
N LEU A 6 10.11 15.38 -14.66
CA LEU A 6 10.99 16.20 -13.82
C LEU A 6 12.10 15.28 -13.28
N LEU A 7 13.31 15.44 -13.79
CA LEU A 7 14.51 14.76 -13.29
C LEU A 7 15.12 15.61 -12.16
N ALA A 8 14.98 15.17 -10.90
CA ALA A 8 15.71 15.75 -9.78
C ALA A 8 17.14 15.18 -9.78
N ILE A 9 18.13 16.00 -10.16
CA ILE A 9 19.56 15.66 -10.07
C ILE A 9 20.04 16.07 -8.68
N MET A 10 20.15 15.09 -7.76
CA MET A 10 20.91 15.25 -6.52
C MET A 10 22.41 15.11 -6.84
N LEU A 11 23.11 16.24 -6.87
CA LEU A 11 24.57 16.29 -6.90
C LEU A 11 25.12 15.94 -5.51
N GLY A 12 25.45 14.68 -5.31
CA GLY A 12 26.34 14.24 -4.23
C GLY A 12 27.79 14.52 -4.61
N LEU A 13 28.35 15.61 -4.08
CA LEU A 13 29.79 15.81 -3.99
C LEU A 13 30.35 14.81 -2.97
N VAL A 14 31.05 13.77 -3.44
CA VAL A 14 31.98 13.02 -2.60
C VAL A 14 33.37 13.17 -3.20
N GLY A 15 34.24 13.82 -2.43
CA GLY A 15 35.63 14.07 -2.76
C GLY A 15 36.45 12.79 -2.81
N CYS A 16 37.48 12.87 -3.65
CA CYS A 16 38.47 11.87 -4.00
C CYS A 16 39.18 11.19 -2.82
N GLY A 17 39.55 9.92 -3.04
CA GLY A 17 40.88 9.44 -2.66
C GLY A 17 40.97 7.95 -2.35
N GLU A 18 41.33 7.11 -3.34
CA GLU A 18 42.47 6.17 -3.25
C GLU A 18 42.70 5.42 -4.56
N LYS A 19 43.97 5.06 -4.80
CA LYS A 19 44.54 4.58 -6.06
C LYS A 19 44.54 3.05 -6.16
N GLY A 20 44.37 2.53 -7.39
CA GLY A 20 44.76 1.18 -7.82
C GLY A 20 43.85 0.69 -8.96
N SER A 21 44.24 0.81 -10.25
CA SER A 21 44.86 -0.26 -11.07
C SER A 21 43.96 -1.51 -11.16
N SER A 22 43.48 -2.03 -12.30
CA SER A 22 43.87 -1.92 -13.72
C SER A 22 42.71 -2.36 -14.63
N ASP A 23 42.69 -1.85 -15.86
CA ASP A 23 42.21 -2.46 -17.11
C ASP A 23 40.92 -3.29 -17.15
N VAL A 24 39.84 -2.71 -17.70
CA VAL A 24 38.92 -3.43 -18.58
C VAL A 24 38.54 -2.57 -19.78
N THR A 25 38.74 -3.17 -20.95
CA THR A 25 38.57 -2.68 -22.30
C THR A 25 37.18 -2.09 -22.58
N SER A 26 37.17 -0.90 -23.16
CA SER A 26 36.00 -0.20 -23.68
C SER A 26 35.39 -0.95 -24.87
N THR A 27 34.14 -1.38 -24.73
CA THR A 27 33.24 -1.63 -25.87
C THR A 27 31.99 -0.80 -25.68
N THR A 28 31.92 0.30 -26.42
CA THR A 28 30.78 1.22 -26.46
C THR A 28 29.65 0.57 -27.25
N ASN A 29 28.68 -0.02 -26.56
CA ASN A 29 27.38 -0.36 -27.16
C ASN A 29 26.33 0.62 -26.64
N ASN A 30 26.02 1.62 -27.46
CA ASN A 30 24.80 2.42 -27.35
C ASN A 30 23.60 1.53 -27.71
N GLN A 31 22.99 0.90 -26.71
CA GLN A 31 21.62 0.43 -26.80
C GLN A 31 20.77 1.27 -25.86
N SER A 32 19.95 2.13 -26.47
CA SER A 32 18.81 2.79 -25.84
C SER A 32 17.86 1.73 -25.29
N THR A 33 17.96 1.47 -23.99
CA THR A 33 16.93 0.76 -23.24
C THR A 33 15.71 1.65 -23.14
N GLU A 34 14.69 1.34 -23.95
CA GLU A 34 13.33 1.80 -23.72
C GLU A 34 12.92 1.42 -22.30
N LEU A 35 12.74 2.44 -21.45
CA LEU A 35 12.14 2.31 -20.13
C LEU A 35 10.64 2.01 -20.30
N THR A 36 10.32 0.75 -20.56
CA THR A 36 8.93 0.28 -20.55
C THR A 36 8.36 0.36 -19.13
N SER A 37 7.09 0.76 -19.03
CA SER A 37 6.32 1.06 -17.81
C SER A 37 6.32 -0.05 -16.73
N ASN A 38 6.80 -1.25 -17.04
CA ASN A 38 6.85 -2.39 -16.13
C ASN A 38 7.97 -2.30 -15.07
N ASN A 39 9.07 -1.57 -15.34
CA ASN A 39 10.23 -1.56 -14.43
C ASN A 39 10.11 -0.56 -13.26
N ILE A 40 9.31 0.50 -13.40
CA ILE A 40 9.05 1.47 -12.32
C ILE A 40 7.94 0.96 -11.39
N GLN A 41 6.95 0.23 -11.93
CA GLN A 41 5.93 -0.46 -11.12
C GLN A 41 6.53 -1.49 -10.16
N GLN A 42 7.65 -2.13 -10.54
CA GLN A 42 8.39 -3.01 -9.63
C GLN A 42 9.22 -2.27 -8.57
N ALA A 43 9.63 -1.02 -8.82
CA ALA A 43 10.47 -0.26 -7.87
C ALA A 43 9.65 0.30 -6.70
N SER A 44 8.41 0.72 -6.93
CA SER A 44 7.50 1.18 -5.87
C SER A 44 6.74 0.04 -5.16
N ALA A 45 6.54 -1.11 -5.82
CA ALA A 45 5.96 -2.30 -5.17
C ALA A 45 6.98 -3.02 -4.25
N ARG A 46 8.28 -2.92 -4.54
CA ARG A 46 9.34 -3.59 -3.75
C ARG A 46 9.57 -2.97 -2.38
N SER A 47 9.14 -1.74 -2.13
CA SER A 47 9.25 -1.07 -0.82
C SER A 47 8.05 -1.29 0.10
N ILE A 48 6.89 -1.72 -0.41
CA ILE A 48 5.70 -2.00 0.44
C ILE A 48 5.74 -3.43 1.00
N SER A 49 6.46 -4.34 0.33
CA SER A 49 6.57 -5.77 0.70
C SER A 49 7.29 -6.03 2.03
N THR A 50 7.83 -5.02 2.71
CA THR A 50 8.65 -5.19 3.92
C THR A 50 8.09 -4.54 5.18
N TYR A 51 6.87 -3.99 5.17
CA TYR A 51 6.24 -3.50 6.40
C TYR A 51 5.60 -4.66 7.20
N SER A 52 6.40 -5.69 7.51
CA SER A 52 6.12 -6.57 8.64
C SER A 52 6.65 -5.85 9.87
N MET A 53 5.81 -5.09 10.56
CA MET A 53 6.21 -4.51 11.84
C MET A 53 5.94 -5.52 12.94
N THR A 54 7.02 -6.00 13.55
CA THR A 54 6.97 -6.76 14.80
C THR A 54 6.86 -5.77 15.97
N VAL A 55 5.78 -4.99 15.99
CA VAL A 55 5.35 -4.27 17.20
C VAL A 55 4.39 -5.23 17.91
N PRO A 56 4.62 -5.60 19.18
CA PRO A 56 3.75 -6.54 19.86
C PRO A 56 2.42 -5.84 20.21
N PHE A 57 1.48 -5.85 19.28
CA PHE A 57 0.08 -5.45 19.48
C PHE A 57 -0.62 -6.49 20.37
N ASP A 58 -0.31 -6.50 21.67
CA ASP A 58 -0.73 -7.54 22.61
C ASP A 58 -0.51 -8.99 22.06
N GLY A 59 0.66 -9.21 21.45
CA GLY A 59 1.04 -10.50 20.86
C GLY A 59 0.49 -10.79 19.45
N TRP A 60 -0.26 -9.86 18.85
CA TRP A 60 -0.65 -9.95 17.44
C TRP A 60 0.51 -9.55 16.51
N HIS A 61 0.68 -10.34 15.45
CA HIS A 61 1.60 -10.05 14.35
C HIS A 61 0.80 -9.77 13.08
N LEU A 62 0.99 -8.58 12.50
CA LEU A 62 0.29 -8.14 11.29
C LEU A 62 1.17 -8.28 10.04
N PHE A 63 0.58 -8.76 8.94
CA PHE A 63 1.29 -9.02 7.69
C PHE A 63 0.34 -8.98 6.47
N ASN A 64 0.91 -9.17 5.27
CA ASN A 64 0.21 -9.24 3.98
C ASN A 64 -0.80 -8.09 3.73
N PRO A 65 -0.37 -6.81 3.73
CA PRO A 65 -1.27 -5.71 3.45
C PRO A 65 -1.88 -5.83 2.05
N LYS A 66 -3.20 -5.74 1.96
CA LYS A 66 -3.97 -5.75 0.71
C LYS A 66 -4.80 -4.47 0.60
N ALA A 67 -4.76 -3.83 -0.58
CA ALA A 67 -5.59 -2.66 -0.85
C ALA A 67 -7.09 -3.04 -0.80
N LEU A 68 -7.89 -2.23 -0.12
CA LEU A 68 -9.34 -2.32 -0.06
C LEU A 68 -9.92 -0.90 -0.26
N GLY A 69 -9.89 -0.42 -1.51
CA GLY A 69 -10.21 0.98 -1.80
C GLY A 69 -9.17 1.91 -1.17
N ALA A 70 -9.61 2.93 -0.44
CA ALA A 70 -8.75 3.81 0.35
C ALA A 70 -8.21 3.17 1.64
N SER A 71 -8.62 1.96 1.99
CA SER A 71 -8.16 1.26 3.19
C SER A 71 -7.12 0.19 2.87
N ALA A 72 -6.42 -0.28 3.91
CA ALA A 72 -5.55 -1.44 3.86
C ALA A 72 -6.07 -2.54 4.79
N LEU A 73 -6.28 -3.74 4.25
CA LEU A 73 -6.56 -4.95 5.01
C LEU A 73 -5.24 -5.61 5.41
N TYR A 74 -5.04 -5.83 6.70
CA TYR A 74 -3.93 -6.59 7.26
C TYR A 74 -4.43 -7.93 7.78
N GLU A 75 -3.69 -8.99 7.50
CA GLU A 75 -3.86 -10.29 8.14
C GLU A 75 -3.10 -10.29 9.47
N GLY A 76 -3.67 -10.93 10.50
CA GLY A 76 -3.10 -10.95 11.85
C GLY A 76 -3.04 -12.36 12.42
N THR A 77 -1.98 -12.66 13.17
CA THR A 77 -1.88 -13.91 13.95
C THR A 77 -1.43 -13.66 15.39
N LYS A 78 -2.05 -14.35 16.35
CA LYS A 78 -1.66 -14.40 17.77
C LYS A 78 -1.73 -15.85 18.23
N ASP A 79 -0.56 -16.44 18.48
CA ASP A 79 -0.41 -17.89 18.66
C ASP A 79 -1.05 -18.70 17.53
N ALA A 80 -2.19 -19.33 17.83
CA ALA A 80 -2.99 -20.13 16.93
C ALA A 80 -4.09 -19.33 16.24
N LEU A 81 -4.44 -18.15 16.75
CA LEU A 81 -5.53 -17.34 16.26
C LEU A 81 -5.14 -16.66 14.96
N THR A 82 -6.10 -16.60 14.04
CA THR A 82 -6.03 -15.79 12.83
C THR A 82 -7.10 -14.71 12.89
N SER A 83 -6.78 -13.51 12.42
CA SER A 83 -7.70 -12.39 12.35
C SER A 83 -7.33 -11.45 11.21
N SER A 84 -8.06 -10.34 11.10
CA SER A 84 -7.75 -9.28 10.15
C SER A 84 -8.18 -7.91 10.68
N ALA A 85 -7.35 -6.90 10.45
CA ALA A 85 -7.66 -5.50 10.75
C ALA A 85 -7.81 -4.71 9.45
N VAL A 86 -8.72 -3.73 9.42
CA VAL A 86 -8.84 -2.79 8.30
C VAL A 86 -8.45 -1.42 8.81
N LEU A 87 -7.41 -0.87 8.21
CA LEU A 87 -6.90 0.45 8.55
C LEU A 87 -7.28 1.43 7.45
N THR A 88 -7.99 2.50 7.84
CA THR A 88 -8.42 3.55 6.93
C THR A 88 -7.70 4.83 7.32
N ALA A 89 -6.85 5.32 6.44
CA ALA A 89 -6.14 6.56 6.68
C ALA A 89 -7.02 7.77 6.37
N ASP A 90 -6.98 8.77 7.25
CA ASP A 90 -7.63 10.05 7.00
C ASP A 90 -6.79 10.93 6.04
N ALA A 91 -7.38 12.06 5.62
CA ALA A 91 -6.71 12.98 4.70
C ALA A 91 -5.42 13.58 5.28
N SER A 92 -5.30 13.74 6.60
CA SER A 92 -4.10 14.25 7.27
C SER A 92 -2.95 13.22 7.22
N GLN A 93 -3.27 11.96 7.49
CA GLN A 93 -2.33 10.84 7.40
C GLN A 93 -1.85 10.62 5.97
N VAL A 94 -2.76 10.66 4.99
CA VAL A 94 -2.39 10.60 3.57
C VAL A 94 -1.57 11.83 3.16
N ALA A 95 -1.93 13.04 3.60
CA ALA A 95 -1.17 14.26 3.33
C ALA A 95 0.27 14.18 3.87
N LYS A 96 0.49 13.61 5.06
CA LYS A 96 1.84 13.34 5.61
C LYS A 96 2.67 12.48 4.65
N VAL A 97 2.09 11.41 4.11
CA VAL A 97 2.75 10.52 3.15
C VAL A 97 3.09 11.23 1.85
N LEU A 98 2.14 11.99 1.29
CA LEU A 98 2.36 12.77 0.07
C LEU A 98 3.42 13.86 0.28
N GLY A 99 3.43 14.52 1.45
CA GLY A 99 4.42 15.52 1.84
C GLY A 99 5.84 14.95 1.96
N LYS A 100 5.97 13.68 2.36
CA LYS A 100 7.24 12.94 2.33
C LYS A 100 7.69 12.53 0.92
N GLY A 101 6.90 12.86 -0.12
CA GLY A 101 7.18 12.50 -1.51
C GLY A 101 6.84 11.04 -1.85
N VAL A 102 6.22 10.31 -0.92
CA VAL A 102 5.73 8.96 -1.18
C VAL A 102 4.50 9.06 -2.08
N ALA A 103 4.40 8.18 -3.08
CA ALA A 103 3.32 8.17 -4.07
C ALA A 103 3.17 9.46 -4.90
N GLY A 104 4.30 10.04 -5.34
CA GLY A 104 4.30 11.27 -6.16
C GLY A 104 3.44 11.23 -7.44
N TYR A 105 3.16 10.05 -7.99
CA TYR A 105 2.23 9.91 -9.12
C TYR A 105 0.77 10.15 -8.69
N ALA A 106 0.33 9.58 -7.57
CA ALA A 106 -1.01 9.82 -7.02
C ALA A 106 -1.21 11.30 -6.69
N LEU A 107 -0.19 11.93 -6.10
CA LEU A 107 -0.14 13.39 -5.88
C LEU A 107 -0.35 14.15 -7.19
N SER A 108 0.40 13.80 -8.24
CA SER A 108 0.34 14.51 -9.53
C SER A 108 -1.03 14.38 -10.20
N VAL A 109 -1.61 13.19 -10.20
CA VAL A 109 -2.95 12.94 -10.75
C VAL A 109 -4.00 13.73 -9.98
N ALA A 110 -3.98 13.68 -8.65
CA ALA A 110 -4.94 14.40 -7.82
C ALA A 110 -4.85 15.93 -8.01
N VAL A 111 -3.64 16.49 -8.13
CA VAL A 111 -3.46 17.92 -8.42
C VAL A 111 -3.98 18.28 -9.81
N GLU A 112 -3.73 17.44 -10.83
CA GLU A 112 -4.24 17.67 -12.19
C GLU A 112 -5.78 17.60 -12.23
N GLU A 113 -6.41 16.72 -11.47
CA GLU A 113 -7.87 16.64 -11.39
C GLU A 113 -8.50 17.84 -10.67
N LEU A 114 -7.81 18.39 -9.66
CA LEU A 114 -8.29 19.54 -8.89
C LEU A 114 -8.05 20.88 -9.61
N LEU A 115 -6.91 21.04 -10.27
CA LEU A 115 -6.47 22.32 -10.82
C LEU A 115 -6.36 22.34 -12.35
N GLY A 116 -6.44 21.18 -13.00
CA GLY A 116 -6.09 21.00 -14.41
C GLY A 116 -4.57 20.94 -14.61
N ALA A 117 -4.15 21.08 -15.88
CA ALA A 117 -2.73 21.11 -16.25
C ALA A 117 -2.08 22.45 -15.86
N VAL A 118 -1.78 22.61 -14.56
CA VAL A 118 -1.06 23.77 -14.01
C VAL A 118 0.37 23.41 -13.64
N ASN A 119 1.27 24.39 -13.70
CA ASN A 119 2.61 24.23 -13.15
C ASN A 119 2.54 24.41 -11.63
N TRP A 120 2.98 23.40 -10.90
CA TRP A 120 2.94 23.38 -9.45
C TRP A 120 4.22 22.79 -8.86
N VAL A 121 4.48 23.12 -7.59
CA VAL A 121 5.63 22.63 -6.81
C VAL A 121 5.11 22.20 -5.44
N LEU A 122 5.55 21.03 -4.98
CA LEU A 122 5.28 20.58 -3.62
C LEU A 122 6.06 21.44 -2.62
N ASP A 123 5.36 22.00 -1.63
CA ASP A 123 5.95 22.66 -0.47
C ASP A 123 5.64 21.82 0.79
N PRO A 124 6.51 20.84 1.10
CA PRO A 124 6.27 19.91 2.20
C PRO A 124 6.37 20.61 3.57
N THR A 125 7.14 21.70 3.68
CA THR A 125 7.29 22.45 4.94
C THR A 125 5.98 23.10 5.36
N ASN A 126 5.16 23.54 4.40
CA ASN A 126 3.88 24.19 4.67
C ASN A 126 2.68 23.27 4.43
N ASN A 127 2.88 21.98 4.14
CA ASN A 127 1.83 21.04 3.75
C ASN A 127 0.94 21.58 2.62
N THR A 128 1.55 22.17 1.59
CA THR A 128 0.80 22.71 0.44
C THR A 128 1.45 22.37 -0.89
N VAL A 129 0.65 22.48 -1.95
CA VAL A 129 1.10 22.60 -3.32
C VAL A 129 1.03 24.07 -3.71
N LYS A 130 2.17 24.64 -4.13
CA LYS A 130 2.27 25.99 -4.68
C LYS A 130 2.01 25.95 -6.17
N TYR A 131 1.10 26.79 -6.65
CA TYR A 131 0.82 26.93 -8.08
C TYR A 131 0.62 28.39 -8.44
N TYR A 132 0.84 28.72 -9.72
CA TYR A 132 0.66 30.08 -10.22
C TYR A 132 -0.65 30.15 -11.02
N VAL A 133 -1.45 31.17 -10.73
CA VAL A 133 -2.66 31.44 -11.49
C VAL A 133 -2.29 32.21 -12.74
N ASN A 134 -2.49 31.58 -13.88
CA ASN A 134 -2.51 32.31 -15.15
C ASN A 134 -3.90 32.96 -15.28
N ILE A 135 -3.97 34.27 -15.00
CA ILE A 135 -5.22 35.04 -15.06
C ILE A 135 -5.83 35.00 -16.48
N ARG A 136 -4.99 34.80 -17.51
CA ARG A 136 -5.39 34.44 -18.88
C ARG A 136 -4.35 33.46 -19.46
N PRO A 137 -4.58 32.14 -19.41
CA PRO A 137 -3.59 31.15 -19.86
C PRO A 137 -3.39 31.19 -21.37
N ASP A 138 -4.35 31.75 -22.09
CA ASP A 138 -4.26 31.99 -23.51
C ASP A 138 -3.38 33.20 -23.80
N LEU A 139 -3.53 34.33 -23.11
CA LEU A 139 -2.83 35.57 -23.46
C LEU A 139 -1.49 35.78 -22.74
N ALA A 140 -0.51 36.31 -23.46
CA ALA A 140 0.79 36.65 -22.90
C ALA A 140 0.68 37.75 -21.83
N GLN A 141 1.36 37.52 -20.71
CA GLN A 141 1.37 38.36 -19.52
C GLN A 141 2.71 39.09 -19.36
N PRO A 142 2.81 40.14 -18.52
CA PRO A 142 4.06 40.85 -18.27
C PRO A 142 5.20 39.97 -17.75
N TYR A 143 4.92 38.82 -17.12
CA TYR A 143 5.95 37.87 -16.68
C TYR A 143 6.36 36.84 -17.75
N ASP A 144 5.77 36.88 -18.95
CA ASP A 144 6.14 35.99 -20.06
C ASP A 144 7.21 36.68 -20.91
N GLN A 145 8.41 36.08 -20.97
CA GLN A 145 9.53 36.60 -21.76
C GLN A 145 9.22 36.65 -23.26
N TYR A 146 8.39 35.73 -23.73
CA TYR A 146 8.00 35.61 -25.11
C TYR A 146 6.49 35.43 -25.24
N TYR A 147 5.94 35.85 -26.36
CA TYR A 147 4.57 35.54 -26.76
C TYR A 147 4.52 34.91 -28.14
N VAL A 148 3.45 34.17 -28.40
CA VAL A 148 3.17 33.52 -29.68
C VAL A 148 2.00 34.24 -30.33
N ILE A 149 2.05 34.49 -31.62
CA ILE A 149 0.86 34.94 -32.37
C ILE A 149 0.42 33.84 -33.32
N ASN A 150 -0.90 33.69 -33.44
CA ASN A 150 -1.50 33.19 -34.66
C ASN A 150 -1.91 34.40 -35.50
N TYR A 151 -1.68 34.36 -36.81
CA TYR A 151 -2.03 35.47 -37.70
C TYR A 151 -3.53 35.53 -38.06
N ALA A 152 -4.34 34.63 -37.53
CA ALA A 152 -5.76 34.57 -37.83
C ALA A 152 -6.58 35.54 -36.94
N ASP A 153 -6.21 35.71 -35.68
CA ASP A 153 -6.86 36.64 -34.74
C ASP A 153 -5.94 37.76 -34.23
N ASN A 154 -4.64 37.72 -34.56
CA ASN A 154 -3.61 38.68 -34.12
C ASN A 154 -3.53 38.88 -32.60
N LYS A 155 -3.99 37.90 -31.80
CA LYS A 155 -3.82 37.91 -30.36
C LYS A 155 -2.44 37.38 -29.96
N LYS A 156 -1.96 37.84 -28.80
CA LYS A 156 -0.66 37.46 -28.23
C LYS A 156 -0.87 36.40 -27.17
N TYR A 157 -0.35 35.20 -27.41
CA TYR A 157 -0.54 34.05 -26.57
C TYR A 157 0.68 33.70 -25.73
N ALA A 158 0.49 33.18 -24.52
CA ALA A 158 1.60 32.78 -23.65
C ALA A 158 2.30 31.49 -24.15
N THR A 159 1.56 30.60 -24.83
CA THR A 159 2.07 29.31 -25.30
C THR A 159 1.71 29.02 -26.76
N ASN A 160 2.51 28.18 -27.42
CA ASN A 160 2.20 27.70 -28.78
C ASN A 160 0.91 26.89 -28.83
N ASP A 161 0.62 26.12 -27.78
CA ASP A 161 -0.60 25.32 -27.72
C ASP A 161 -1.84 26.22 -27.54
N GLY A 162 -1.79 27.21 -26.63
CA GLY A 162 -2.86 28.21 -26.48
C GLY A 162 -3.14 28.96 -27.79
N ALA A 163 -2.09 29.37 -28.51
CA ALA A 163 -2.22 29.98 -29.83
C ALA A 163 -2.86 29.05 -30.87
N CYS A 164 -2.55 27.75 -30.81
CA CYS A 164 -3.08 26.74 -31.72
C CYS A 164 -4.54 26.40 -31.42
N GLN A 165 -4.89 26.19 -30.15
CA GLN A 165 -6.27 25.88 -29.75
C GLN A 165 -7.22 27.04 -30.03
N ALA A 166 -6.77 28.30 -29.86
CA ALA A 166 -7.59 29.47 -30.14
C ALA A 166 -8.07 29.58 -31.60
N LEU A 167 -7.37 28.95 -32.55
CA LEU A 167 -7.78 28.93 -33.95
C LEU A 167 -9.11 28.19 -34.18
N LEU A 168 -9.52 27.29 -33.28
CA LEU A 168 -10.84 26.65 -33.34
C LEU A 168 -11.98 27.64 -33.09
N LEU A 169 -11.71 28.74 -32.37
CA LEU A 169 -12.69 29.81 -32.16
C LEU A 169 -12.86 30.69 -33.41
N VAL A 170 -11.81 30.81 -34.23
CA VAL A 170 -11.82 31.52 -35.51
C VAL A 170 -12.42 30.63 -36.60
N HIS A 171 -12.03 29.36 -36.65
CA HIS A 171 -12.45 28.36 -37.64
C HIS A 171 -13.44 27.37 -37.05
N LYS A 172 -14.68 27.83 -36.85
CA LYS A 172 -15.73 27.05 -36.17
C LYS A 172 -16.15 25.75 -36.86
N ASN A 173 -15.74 25.54 -38.12
CA ASN A 173 -16.01 24.32 -38.89
C ASN A 173 -14.96 23.22 -38.65
N HIS A 174 -13.93 23.50 -37.86
CA HIS A 174 -12.91 22.54 -37.46
C HIS A 174 -13.15 22.14 -36.00
N SER A 175 -12.94 20.85 -35.71
CA SER A 175 -13.24 20.27 -34.38
C SER A 175 -11.98 19.93 -33.59
N LYS A 176 -10.81 20.01 -34.20
CA LYS A 176 -9.55 19.60 -33.58
C LYS A 176 -8.37 20.45 -34.05
N ALA A 177 -7.56 20.90 -33.10
CA ALA A 177 -6.29 21.58 -33.35
C ALA A 177 -5.13 20.74 -32.80
N THR A 178 -4.13 20.50 -33.64
CA THR A 178 -2.95 19.70 -33.31
C THR A 178 -1.69 20.53 -33.52
N LEU A 179 -0.91 20.70 -32.45
CA LEU A 179 0.39 21.38 -32.49
C LEU A 179 1.49 20.41 -32.95
N SER A 180 2.33 20.86 -33.88
CA SER A 180 3.49 20.12 -34.38
C SER A 180 4.70 21.05 -34.52
N TYR A 181 5.91 20.50 -34.38
CA TYR A 181 7.14 21.24 -34.70
C TYR A 181 7.68 20.75 -36.03
N SER A 182 7.80 21.66 -37.00
CA SER A 182 8.54 21.40 -38.24
C SER A 182 9.97 21.91 -38.09
N SER A 183 10.89 21.48 -38.97
CA SER A 183 12.35 21.72 -38.90
C SER A 183 12.79 23.16 -38.61
N SER A 184 11.93 24.17 -38.75
CA SER A 184 12.24 25.56 -38.44
C SER A 184 11.11 26.37 -37.78
N ALA A 185 9.94 25.77 -37.51
CA ALA A 185 8.81 26.51 -36.94
C ALA A 185 7.73 25.60 -36.33
N TRP A 186 7.05 26.12 -35.31
CA TRP A 186 5.82 25.54 -34.78
C TRP A 186 4.68 25.73 -35.78
N ARG A 187 3.92 24.65 -36.02
CA ARG A 187 2.74 24.63 -36.90
C ARG A 187 1.54 24.07 -36.17
N CYS A 188 0.40 24.73 -36.34
CA CYS A 188 -0.90 24.26 -35.89
C CYS A 188 -1.67 23.69 -37.09
N LYS A 189 -2.11 22.44 -36.97
CA LYS A 189 -2.99 21.78 -37.95
C LYS A 189 -4.41 21.79 -37.40
N LEU A 190 -5.37 22.31 -38.18
CA LEU A 190 -6.80 22.24 -37.88
C LEU A 190 -7.44 21.15 -38.74
N GLU A 191 -8.23 20.29 -38.12
CA GLU A 191 -8.93 19.16 -38.75
C GLU A 191 -10.44 19.30 -38.54
N GLY A 192 -11.23 18.98 -39.57
CA GLY A 192 -12.70 19.06 -39.52
C GLY A 192 -13.36 18.09 -40.51
N SER A 193 -14.54 17.59 -40.17
CA SER A 193 -15.27 16.64 -41.03
C SER A 193 -15.85 17.36 -42.24
N GLY A 194 -15.55 16.88 -43.46
CA GLY A 194 -16.07 17.45 -44.71
C GLY A 194 -15.46 18.82 -45.10
N VAL A 195 -14.43 19.28 -44.39
CA VAL A 195 -13.69 20.51 -44.69
C VAL A 195 -12.20 20.22 -44.89
N LYS A 196 -11.52 21.07 -45.67
CA LYS A 196 -10.07 20.93 -45.86
C LYS A 196 -9.31 21.28 -44.58
N ASP A 197 -8.27 20.51 -44.29
CA ASP A 197 -7.33 20.81 -43.22
C ASP A 197 -6.62 22.16 -43.46
N ILE A 198 -6.47 22.94 -42.38
CA ILE A 198 -5.79 24.24 -42.43
C ILE A 198 -4.50 24.16 -41.61
N HIS A 199 -3.43 24.77 -42.12
CA HIS A 199 -2.14 24.83 -41.44
C HIS A 199 -1.76 26.28 -41.16
N TYR A 200 -1.48 26.58 -39.89
CA TYR A 200 -0.98 27.87 -39.43
C TYR A 200 0.46 27.74 -38.94
N THR A 201 1.33 28.63 -39.39
CA THR A 201 2.66 28.80 -38.79
C THR A 201 2.54 29.73 -37.59
N LEU A 202 2.97 29.26 -36.43
CA LEU A 202 3.04 30.06 -35.21
C LEU A 202 4.39 30.77 -35.15
N LYS A 203 4.38 32.04 -34.76
CA LYS A 203 5.60 32.82 -34.57
C LYS A 203 5.71 33.30 -33.15
N THR A 204 6.91 33.16 -32.61
CA THR A 204 7.29 33.59 -31.26
C THR A 204 8.03 34.92 -31.34
N TYR A 205 7.69 35.86 -30.47
CA TYR A 205 8.29 37.18 -30.37
C TYR A 205 8.68 37.47 -28.93
N ALA A 206 9.72 38.27 -28.73
CA ALA A 206 10.02 38.84 -27.41
C ALA A 206 8.84 39.72 -26.97
N ASN A 207 8.39 39.55 -25.72
CA ASN A 207 7.29 40.32 -25.19
C ASN A 207 7.77 41.72 -24.79
N PRO A 208 7.29 42.80 -25.44
CA PRO A 208 7.70 44.17 -25.08
C PRO A 208 7.17 44.60 -23.71
N ALA A 209 6.16 43.91 -23.18
CA ALA A 209 5.66 44.12 -21.82
C ALA A 209 6.36 43.22 -20.80
N TYR A 210 7.42 42.49 -21.19
CA TYR A 210 8.15 41.63 -20.27
C TYR A 210 8.79 42.46 -19.17
N ASP A 211 8.38 42.21 -17.94
CA ASP A 211 8.99 42.71 -16.73
C ASP A 211 9.46 41.49 -15.92
N PRO A 212 10.80 41.32 -15.75
CA PRO A 212 11.34 40.23 -14.95
C PRO A 212 10.93 40.30 -13.48
N ASN A 213 10.41 41.44 -13.00
CA ASN A 213 9.90 41.64 -11.65
C ASN A 213 8.37 41.54 -11.56
N ALA A 214 7.66 41.26 -12.66
CA ALA A 214 6.21 41.11 -12.61
C ALA A 214 5.83 39.91 -11.73
N GLU A 215 5.03 40.17 -10.69
CA GLU A 215 4.56 39.13 -9.78
C GLU A 215 3.50 38.26 -10.46
N ARG A 216 3.65 36.94 -10.35
CA ARG A 216 2.58 35.99 -10.64
C ARG A 216 1.75 35.82 -9.38
N GLU A 217 0.43 35.83 -9.52
CA GLU A 217 -0.46 35.48 -8.41
C GLU A 217 -0.19 34.02 -8.03
N GLN A 218 0.52 33.84 -6.92
CA GLN A 218 0.78 32.53 -6.36
C GLN A 218 -0.40 32.13 -5.47
N LYS A 219 -0.89 30.91 -5.66
CA LYS A 219 -1.87 30.29 -4.78
C LYS A 219 -1.31 29.02 -4.19
N ASN A 220 -1.91 28.63 -3.07
CA ASN A 220 -1.57 27.42 -2.36
C ASN A 220 -2.81 26.52 -2.34
N LEU A 221 -2.59 25.23 -2.53
CA LEU A 221 -3.59 24.18 -2.33
C LEU A 221 -3.12 23.32 -1.16
N HIS A 222 -3.95 23.16 -0.12
CA HIS A 222 -3.59 22.34 1.04
C HIS A 222 -3.42 20.87 0.65
N LEU A 223 -2.38 20.22 1.16
CA LEU A 223 -2.15 18.80 0.89
C LEU A 223 -3.28 17.92 1.40
N GLU A 224 -4.01 18.34 2.43
CA GLU A 224 -5.19 17.62 2.91
C GLU A 224 -6.32 17.58 1.86
N THR A 225 -6.52 18.67 1.11
CA THR A 225 -7.46 18.70 -0.03
C THR A 225 -7.02 17.75 -1.14
N VAL A 226 -5.71 17.72 -1.41
CA VAL A 226 -5.14 16.79 -2.41
C VAL A 226 -5.23 15.34 -1.94
N ALA A 227 -4.96 15.09 -0.66
CA ALA A 227 -5.05 13.79 -0.02
C ALA A 227 -6.48 13.25 -0.03
N GLN A 228 -7.48 14.10 0.22
CA GLN A 228 -8.88 13.73 0.06
C GLN A 228 -9.18 13.27 -1.36
N LYS A 229 -8.62 13.95 -2.37
CA LYS A 229 -8.76 13.52 -3.77
C LYS A 229 -8.05 12.19 -4.05
N VAL A 230 -6.89 11.97 -3.45
CA VAL A 230 -6.19 10.67 -3.51
C VAL A 230 -7.04 9.56 -2.88
N ILE A 231 -7.68 9.80 -1.74
CA ILE A 231 -8.61 8.86 -1.08
C ILE A 231 -9.76 8.50 -2.02
N GLU A 232 -10.44 9.49 -2.61
CA GLU A 232 -11.52 9.26 -3.59
C GLU A 232 -11.05 8.41 -4.78
N ASN A 233 -9.84 8.68 -5.28
CA ASN A 233 -9.27 7.94 -6.39
C ASN A 233 -8.92 6.50 -6.00
N ALA A 234 -8.46 6.26 -4.77
CA ALA A 234 -8.19 4.92 -4.26
C ALA A 234 -9.48 4.09 -4.14
N ASP A 235 -10.56 4.70 -3.65
CA ASP A 235 -11.91 4.10 -3.62
C ASP A 235 -12.45 3.82 -5.02
N ALA A 236 -12.14 4.68 -5.99
CA ALA A 236 -12.46 4.46 -7.40
C ALA A 236 -11.58 3.40 -8.09
N GLY A 237 -10.60 2.81 -7.40
CA GLY A 237 -9.77 1.73 -7.91
C GLY A 237 -8.44 2.16 -8.55
N SER A 238 -8.00 3.40 -8.34
CA SER A 238 -6.69 3.86 -8.82
C SER A 238 -5.55 3.20 -8.04
N LEU A 239 -4.76 2.36 -8.70
CA LEU A 239 -3.66 1.62 -8.08
C LEU A 239 -2.62 2.54 -7.43
N ASP A 240 -2.26 3.63 -8.10
CA ASP A 240 -1.28 4.59 -7.55
C ASP A 240 -1.82 5.29 -6.30
N ALA A 241 -3.12 5.58 -6.28
CA ALA A 241 -3.77 6.15 -5.11
C ALA A 241 -3.89 5.14 -3.96
N GLN A 242 -4.22 3.88 -4.27
CA GLN A 242 -4.21 2.78 -3.29
C GLN A 242 -2.83 2.57 -2.67
N ILE A 243 -1.75 2.73 -3.45
CA ILE A 243 -0.39 2.71 -2.92
C ILE A 243 -0.17 3.83 -1.90
N ALA A 244 -0.66 5.05 -2.17
CA ALA A 244 -0.55 6.17 -1.25
C ALA A 244 -1.30 5.92 0.06
N THR A 245 -2.53 5.42 -0.02
CA THR A 245 -3.36 5.16 1.16
C THR A 245 -2.85 3.95 1.96
N MET A 246 -2.32 2.91 1.30
CA MET A 246 -1.64 1.80 1.97
C MET A 246 -0.37 2.24 2.70
N ALA A 247 0.42 3.15 2.12
CA ALA A 247 1.57 3.72 2.81
C ALA A 247 1.15 4.55 4.03
N ALA A 248 0.01 5.24 3.95
CA ALA A 248 -0.56 5.95 5.10
C ALA A 248 -1.06 4.98 6.17
N ALA A 249 -1.71 3.87 5.79
CA ALA A 249 -2.10 2.82 6.72
C ALA A 249 -0.89 2.14 7.40
N ALA A 250 0.23 1.97 6.69
CA ALA A 250 1.47 1.49 7.30
C ALA A 250 2.03 2.48 8.33
N GLN A 251 1.89 3.79 8.09
CA GLN A 251 2.25 4.81 9.08
C GLN A 251 1.35 4.74 10.32
N ILE A 252 0.05 4.44 10.18
CA ILE A 252 -0.84 4.23 11.35
C ILE A 252 -0.29 3.13 12.26
N LEU A 253 0.18 2.03 11.69
CA LEU A 253 0.79 0.94 12.47
C LEU A 253 2.09 1.37 13.18
N GLU A 254 2.86 2.27 12.58
CA GLU A 254 4.09 2.79 13.18
C GLU A 254 3.76 3.78 14.31
N ASP A 255 2.74 4.61 14.10
CA ASP A 255 2.24 5.56 15.08
C ASP A 255 1.64 4.81 16.29
N ALA A 256 0.92 3.70 16.05
CA ALA A 256 0.37 2.84 17.10
C ALA A 256 1.44 2.25 18.04
N ALA A 257 2.68 2.05 17.57
CA ALA A 257 3.78 1.61 18.43
C ALA A 257 4.14 2.62 19.54
N ASN A 258 3.67 3.86 19.42
CA ASN A 258 3.92 4.95 20.36
C ASN A 258 2.61 5.56 20.90
N ASP A 259 1.45 5.02 20.52
CA ASP A 259 0.13 5.55 20.84
C ASP A 259 -0.80 4.40 21.27
N GLU A 260 -1.03 4.32 22.58
CA GLU A 260 -1.85 3.26 23.19
C GLU A 260 -3.30 3.30 22.70
N GLU A 261 -3.85 4.47 22.37
CA GLU A 261 -5.24 4.57 21.89
C GLU A 261 -5.38 3.95 20.50
N ILE A 262 -4.44 4.25 19.60
CA ILE A 262 -4.41 3.66 18.25
C ILE A 262 -4.09 2.16 18.32
N GLU A 263 -3.15 1.75 19.17
CA GLU A 263 -2.85 0.33 19.41
C GLU A 263 -4.11 -0.44 19.84
N GLN A 264 -4.84 0.07 20.84
CA GLN A 264 -6.03 -0.59 21.36
C GLN A 264 -7.13 -0.70 20.31
N GLU A 265 -7.35 0.30 19.46
CA GLU A 265 -8.32 0.20 18.36
C GLU A 265 -8.00 -0.95 17.40
N ILE A 266 -6.71 -1.13 17.07
CA ILE A 266 -6.25 -2.21 16.19
C ILE A 266 -6.40 -3.57 16.87
N VAL A 267 -6.01 -3.68 18.14
CA VAL A 267 -6.16 -4.91 18.95
C VAL A 267 -7.63 -5.28 19.08
N ASP A 268 -8.52 -4.33 19.36
CA ASP A 268 -9.97 -4.56 19.45
C ASP A 268 -10.53 -5.11 18.14
N GLN A 269 -10.12 -4.56 16.99
CA GLN A 269 -10.52 -5.12 15.69
C GLN A 269 -10.07 -6.57 15.52
N LEU A 270 -8.84 -6.89 15.95
CA LEU A 270 -8.25 -8.23 15.83
C LEU A 270 -8.92 -9.22 16.75
N GLU A 271 -9.11 -8.88 18.03
CA GLU A 271 -9.76 -9.74 19.02
C GLU A 271 -11.21 -10.02 18.64
N ASN A 272 -11.96 -8.99 18.21
CA ASN A 272 -13.37 -9.14 17.80
C ASN A 272 -13.57 -10.00 16.56
N LYS A 273 -12.56 -10.09 15.69
CA LYS A 273 -12.59 -10.89 14.45
C LYS A 273 -11.76 -12.18 14.55
N SER A 274 -11.18 -12.47 15.71
CA SER A 274 -10.28 -13.60 15.91
C SER A 274 -11.02 -14.94 15.76
N GLN A 275 -10.38 -15.87 15.06
CA GLN A 275 -10.92 -17.20 14.81
C GLN A 275 -9.81 -18.25 14.92
N CYS A 276 -10.16 -19.42 15.46
CA CYS A 276 -9.29 -20.59 15.38
C CYS A 276 -9.27 -21.10 13.93
N PRO A 277 -8.13 -21.59 13.42
CA PRO A 277 -8.01 -22.13 12.06
C PRO A 277 -9.02 -23.25 11.76
N SER A 278 -9.31 -24.10 12.75
CA SER A 278 -10.31 -25.16 12.63
C SER A 278 -11.76 -24.72 12.88
N GLY A 279 -11.95 -23.50 13.40
CA GLY A 279 -13.20 -22.99 13.93
C GLY A 279 -13.64 -23.60 15.27
N ILE A 280 -12.78 -24.37 15.94
CA ILE A 280 -13.08 -25.03 17.22
C ILE A 280 -12.37 -24.29 18.36
N VAL A 281 -13.18 -23.77 19.29
CA VAL A 281 -12.75 -23.09 20.53
C VAL A 281 -13.24 -23.88 21.74
N ARG A 282 -12.42 -23.99 22.80
CA ARG A 282 -12.84 -24.54 24.09
C ARG A 282 -12.08 -23.87 25.23
N ASN A 283 -12.80 -23.31 26.20
CA ASN A 283 -12.21 -22.67 27.40
C ASN A 283 -11.12 -21.62 27.07
N GLY A 284 -11.25 -20.90 25.95
CA GLY A 284 -10.24 -19.94 25.50
C GLY A 284 -9.06 -20.56 24.73
N SER A 285 -8.98 -21.88 24.59
CA SER A 285 -8.01 -22.58 23.76
C SER A 285 -8.55 -22.83 22.34
N CYS A 286 -7.67 -22.71 21.34
CA CYS A 286 -7.95 -23.02 19.94
C CYS A 286 -7.46 -24.41 19.55
N TRP A 287 -8.27 -25.12 18.76
CA TRP A 287 -7.82 -26.33 18.08
C TRP A 287 -7.06 -25.97 16.80
N VAL A 288 -5.77 -26.29 16.73
CA VAL A 288 -4.87 -25.96 15.60
C VAL A 288 -4.68 -27.08 14.59
N CYS A 289 -5.03 -28.31 14.95
CA CYS A 289 -4.96 -29.44 14.04
C CYS A 289 -6.14 -29.43 13.06
N ASP A 290 -6.11 -30.33 12.07
CA ASP A 290 -7.22 -30.43 11.11
C ASP A 290 -8.54 -30.72 11.85
N ARG A 291 -9.63 -30.13 11.37
CA ARG A 291 -10.96 -30.33 11.96
C ARG A 291 -11.37 -31.81 11.96
N SER A 292 -10.95 -32.59 10.97
CA SER A 292 -11.18 -34.04 10.90
C SER A 292 -10.41 -34.82 11.96
N GLN A 293 -9.33 -34.26 12.49
CA GLN A 293 -8.54 -34.86 13.57
C GLN A 293 -9.11 -34.57 14.95
N PHE A 294 -10.12 -33.70 15.05
CA PHE A 294 -10.82 -33.44 16.29
C PHE A 294 -11.62 -34.66 16.73
N MET A 295 -10.96 -35.53 17.50
CA MET A 295 -11.53 -36.72 18.09
C MET A 295 -11.66 -36.49 19.59
N PRO A 296 -12.87 -36.25 20.12
CA PRO A 296 -13.07 -36.17 21.56
C PRO A 296 -12.53 -37.45 22.19
N ILE A 297 -11.57 -37.30 23.12
CA ILE A 297 -10.94 -38.36 23.93
C ILE A 297 -11.94 -39.28 24.68
N THR A 298 -13.23 -38.97 24.62
CA THR A 298 -14.37 -39.76 25.09
C THR A 298 -14.22 -41.28 24.92
N ARG A 299 -13.77 -41.79 23.77
CA ARG A 299 -13.58 -43.24 23.56
C ARG A 299 -12.48 -43.82 24.45
N ALA A 300 -11.27 -43.26 24.40
CA ALA A 300 -10.16 -43.74 25.22
C ALA A 300 -10.48 -43.58 26.73
N THR A 301 -11.17 -42.50 27.10
CA THR A 301 -11.63 -42.27 28.48
C THR A 301 -12.62 -43.33 28.92
N ARG A 302 -13.61 -43.66 28.07
CA ARG A 302 -14.59 -44.71 28.36
C ARG A 302 -13.89 -46.06 28.48
N ASP A 303 -13.03 -46.41 27.52
CA ASP A 303 -12.36 -47.71 27.49
C ASP A 303 -11.48 -47.90 28.74
N ALA A 304 -10.75 -46.86 29.17
CA ALA A 304 -9.99 -46.87 30.42
C ALA A 304 -10.88 -46.98 31.68
N LYS A 305 -11.98 -46.22 31.75
CA LYS A 305 -12.94 -46.28 32.89
C LYS A 305 -13.63 -47.63 32.99
N THR A 306 -14.04 -48.20 31.86
CA THR A 306 -14.67 -49.52 31.78
C THR A 306 -13.70 -50.62 32.18
N ALA A 307 -12.46 -50.58 31.71
CA ALA A 307 -11.42 -51.54 32.09
C ALA A 307 -11.15 -51.51 33.60
N ALA A 308 -11.06 -50.30 34.17
CA ALA A 308 -10.90 -50.10 35.61
C ALA A 308 -12.15 -50.49 36.43
N ARG A 309 -13.31 -50.74 35.81
CA ARG A 309 -14.62 -50.95 36.47
C ARG A 309 -14.94 -49.86 37.52
N GLY A 310 -14.43 -48.64 37.30
CA GLY A 310 -14.53 -47.54 38.27
C GLY A 310 -13.71 -47.70 39.55
N LYS A 311 -12.86 -48.75 39.67
CA LYS A 311 -11.93 -48.94 40.79
C LYS A 311 -10.53 -48.47 40.40
N SER A 312 -9.80 -47.90 41.36
CA SER A 312 -8.35 -47.69 41.20
C SER A 312 -7.67 -49.04 40.94
N CYS A 313 -6.65 -49.05 40.07
CA CYS A 313 -5.80 -50.24 39.85
C CYS A 313 -5.16 -50.78 41.14
N GLU A 314 -5.08 -49.94 42.17
CA GLU A 314 -4.65 -50.29 43.52
C GLU A 314 -5.49 -51.41 44.16
N TYR A 315 -6.77 -51.53 43.78
CA TYR A 315 -7.68 -52.56 44.31
C TYR A 315 -7.83 -53.78 43.39
N VAL A 316 -7.04 -53.84 42.30
CA VAL A 316 -7.07 -54.95 41.34
C VAL A 316 -5.95 -55.93 41.72
N THR A 317 -6.32 -57.08 42.28
CA THR A 317 -5.38 -58.11 42.73
C THR A 317 -5.00 -59.10 41.63
N ASP A 318 -5.81 -59.23 40.58
CA ASP A 318 -5.54 -60.11 39.44
C ASP A 318 -4.47 -59.47 38.53
N PRO A 319 -3.28 -60.10 38.36
CA PRO A 319 -2.19 -59.55 37.56
C PRO A 319 -2.55 -59.36 36.08
N VAL A 320 -3.37 -60.24 35.51
CA VAL A 320 -3.77 -60.17 34.09
C VAL A 320 -4.72 -59.00 33.87
N ILE A 321 -5.67 -58.80 34.79
CA ILE A 321 -6.56 -57.63 34.75
C ILE A 321 -5.76 -56.34 34.97
N LYS A 322 -4.80 -56.35 35.90
CA LYS A 322 -3.94 -55.19 36.19
C LYS A 322 -3.10 -54.78 34.96
N ALA A 323 -2.49 -55.74 34.28
CA ALA A 323 -1.74 -55.52 33.04
C ALA A 323 -2.64 -55.02 31.89
N THR A 324 -3.85 -55.57 31.76
CA THR A 324 -4.83 -55.13 30.78
C THR A 324 -5.25 -53.68 31.02
N ASN A 325 -5.51 -53.30 32.27
CA ASN A 325 -5.84 -51.93 32.64
C ASN A 325 -4.70 -50.95 32.32
N ALA A 326 -3.44 -51.35 32.56
CA ALA A 326 -2.27 -50.54 32.21
C ALA A 326 -2.24 -50.20 30.71
N VAL A 327 -2.57 -51.15 29.82
CA VAL A 327 -2.65 -50.89 28.37
C VAL A 327 -3.69 -49.81 28.04
N PHE A 328 -4.88 -49.89 28.64
CA PHE A 328 -5.91 -48.88 28.43
C PHE A 328 -5.50 -47.49 28.93
N TRP A 329 -4.83 -47.41 30.09
CA TRP A 329 -4.29 -46.14 30.58
C TRP A 329 -3.20 -45.57 29.68
N ARG A 330 -2.29 -46.40 29.13
CA ARG A 330 -1.30 -45.96 28.15
C ARG A 330 -1.95 -45.41 26.88
N ASN A 331 -2.98 -46.09 26.36
CA ASN A 331 -3.74 -45.61 25.20
C ASN A 331 -4.41 -44.26 25.47
N LEU A 332 -4.99 -44.08 26.67
CA LEU A 332 -5.58 -42.82 27.09
C LEU A 332 -4.55 -41.70 27.23
N ILE A 333 -3.37 -41.99 27.81
CA ILE A 333 -2.27 -41.03 27.93
C ILE A 333 -1.81 -40.58 26.53
N ASN A 334 -1.61 -41.52 25.60
CA ASN A 334 -1.20 -41.19 24.23
C ASN A 334 -2.25 -40.33 23.51
N ALA A 335 -3.53 -40.68 23.65
CA ALA A 335 -4.62 -39.88 23.10
C ALA A 335 -4.64 -38.45 23.68
N ARG A 336 -4.41 -38.30 24.99
CA ARG A 336 -4.36 -36.99 25.66
C ARG A 336 -3.15 -36.17 25.22
N ILE A 337 -1.98 -36.79 25.03
CA ILE A 337 -0.79 -36.11 24.51
C ILE A 337 -1.06 -35.57 23.10
N GLN A 338 -1.69 -36.38 22.24
CA GLN A 338 -2.08 -35.94 20.90
C GLN A 338 -3.12 -34.81 20.93
N GLU A 339 -4.14 -34.91 21.78
CA GLU A 339 -5.14 -33.85 21.99
C GLU A 339 -4.47 -32.55 22.46
N ASN A 340 -3.58 -32.62 23.45
CA ASN A 340 -2.90 -31.44 24.00
C ASN A 340 -1.96 -30.78 23.00
N ALA A 341 -1.35 -31.55 22.10
CA ALA A 341 -0.53 -31.00 21.02
C ALA A 341 -1.34 -30.17 20.02
N CYS A 342 -2.66 -30.36 19.99
CA CYS A 342 -3.58 -29.67 19.09
C CYS A 342 -4.33 -28.50 19.73
N TRP A 343 -4.19 -28.25 21.04
CA TRP A 343 -4.79 -27.10 21.72
C TRP A 343 -3.75 -26.00 21.96
N SER A 344 -4.08 -24.76 21.61
CA SER A 344 -3.22 -23.60 21.81
C SER A 344 -4.01 -22.37 22.30
N PRO A 345 -3.65 -21.77 23.46
CA PRO A 345 -2.74 -22.35 24.45
C PRO A 345 -3.29 -23.68 24.99
N VAL A 346 -2.42 -24.56 25.49
CA VAL A 346 -2.86 -25.83 26.08
C VAL A 346 -3.72 -25.54 27.31
N ASP A 347 -4.95 -26.06 27.36
CA ASP A 347 -5.84 -25.93 28.54
C ASP A 347 -5.13 -26.51 29.78
N PRO A 348 -4.92 -25.72 30.86
CA PRO A 348 -4.31 -26.21 32.09
C PRO A 348 -5.00 -27.44 32.69
N ASN A 349 -6.33 -27.56 32.52
CA ASN A 349 -7.08 -28.72 32.97
C ASN A 349 -6.66 -29.99 32.22
N HIS A 350 -6.35 -29.89 30.92
CA HIS A 350 -5.90 -31.05 30.16
C HIS A 350 -4.52 -31.55 30.63
N LEU A 351 -3.65 -30.66 31.13
CA LEU A 351 -2.37 -31.03 31.74
C LEU A 351 -2.59 -31.74 33.09
N ILE A 352 -3.52 -31.25 33.92
CA ILE A 352 -3.91 -31.91 35.18
C ILE A 352 -4.46 -33.31 34.89
N GLU A 353 -5.36 -33.43 33.93
CA GLU A 353 -5.94 -34.72 33.53
C GLU A 353 -4.88 -35.69 32.99
N LEU A 354 -3.91 -35.21 32.21
CA LEU A 354 -2.79 -36.03 31.74
C LEU A 354 -1.97 -36.59 32.92
N ASN A 355 -1.65 -35.75 33.91
CA ASN A 355 -0.92 -36.19 35.09
C ASN A 355 -1.74 -37.17 35.96
N ASN A 356 -3.04 -36.96 36.08
CA ASN A 356 -3.94 -37.91 36.75
C ASN A 356 -3.93 -39.28 36.06
N ASN A 357 -3.94 -39.29 34.71
CA ASN A 357 -3.85 -40.54 33.94
C ASN A 357 -2.50 -41.25 34.14
N ARG A 358 -1.39 -40.51 34.22
CA ARG A 358 -0.06 -41.07 34.54
C ARG A 358 0.00 -41.67 35.94
N ASN A 359 -0.59 -40.98 36.92
CA ASN A 359 -0.69 -41.49 38.29
C ASN A 359 -1.55 -42.77 38.36
N ALA A 360 -2.63 -42.84 37.59
CA ALA A 360 -3.45 -44.04 37.49
C ALA A 360 -2.68 -45.22 36.88
N LEU A 361 -1.93 -44.98 35.80
CA LEU A 361 -1.06 -46.00 35.19
C LEU A 361 -0.03 -46.55 36.18
N SER A 362 0.63 -45.67 36.95
CA SER A 362 1.62 -46.07 37.95
C SER A 362 1.07 -47.05 38.99
N ARG A 363 -0.20 -46.90 39.40
CA ARG A 363 -0.88 -47.85 40.31
C ARG A 363 -1.22 -49.20 39.66
N CYS A 364 -1.20 -49.27 38.32
CA CYS A 364 -1.37 -50.53 37.60
C CYS A 364 -0.03 -51.24 37.38
N GLU A 365 1.07 -50.51 37.32
CA GLU A 365 2.40 -51.07 37.06
C GLU A 365 3.15 -51.45 38.34
N ASN A 366 2.89 -50.75 39.44
CA ASN A 366 3.33 -51.09 40.81
C ASN A 366 2.16 -51.75 41.54
#